data_AF-A0A0P1FTM1-F1
#
_entry.id   AF-A0A0P1FTM1-F1
#
_cell.length_a   1.000
_cell.length_b   1.000
_cell.length_c   1.000
_cell.angle_alpha   90.00
_cell.angle_beta   90.00
_cell.angle_gamma   90.00
#
_symmetry.space_group_name_H-M   'P 1'
#
loop_
_entity.id
_entity.type
_entity.pdbx_description
1 polymer ?
#
loop_
_entity_poly.entity_id
_entity_poly.type
_entity_poly.pdbx_seq_one_letter_code
_entity_poly.pdbx_strand_id
1 'polypeptide(L)' 'MCLTPEALALFLNLLNPDIIEAESGQITIHATANKAVWVLTGDHWCTDAPDQDKAARL' A
#
# COMPACT_ATOMS: atom_id res chain seq x y z
N MET A 1 8.23 4.20 1.73
CA MET A 1 7.53 5.41 1.24
C MET A 1 6.33 5.69 2.14
N CYS A 2 5.98 6.96 2.39
CA CYS A 2 4.81 7.31 3.22
C CYS A 2 3.93 8.34 2.52
N LEU A 3 2.62 8.27 2.75
CA LEU A 3 1.59 9.18 2.23
C LEU A 3 0.71 9.71 3.36
N THR A 4 0.12 10.89 3.14
CA THR A 4 -0.98 11.37 4.00
C THR A 4 -2.23 10.51 3.77
N PRO A 5 -3.22 10.53 4.68
CA PRO A 5 -4.46 9.79 4.51
C PRO A 5 -5.20 10.14 3.21
N GLU A 6 -5.22 11.42 2.83
CA GLU A 6 -5.90 11.91 1.62
C GLU A 6 -5.19 11.42 0.35
N ALA A 7 -3.86 11.47 0.34
CA ALA A 7 -3.08 10.98 -0.79
C ALA A 7 -3.22 9.46 -0.98
N LEU A 8 -3.22 8.69 0.11
CA LEU A 8 -3.50 7.26 0.03
C LEU A 8 -4.93 6.99 -0.44
N ALA A 9 -5.93 7.71 0.09
CA ALA A 9 -7.31 7.54 -0.33
C ALA A 9 -7.50 7.83 -1.83
N LEU A 10 -6.86 8.89 -2.35
CA LEU A 10 -6.88 9.18 -3.79
C LEU A 10 -6.24 8.05 -4.60
N PHE A 11 -5.12 7.51 -4.14
CA PHE A 11 -4.45 6.39 -4.81
C PHE A 11 -5.32 5.12 -4.84
N LEU A 12 -5.95 4.77 -3.71
CA LEU A 12 -6.81 3.59 -3.63
C LEU A 12 -8.02 3.68 -4.56
N ASN A 13 -8.56 4.89 -4.80
CA ASN A 13 -9.65 5.10 -5.76
C ASN A 13 -9.28 4.80 -7.23
N LEU A 14 -7.99 4.65 -7.55
CA LEU A 14 -7.54 4.29 -8.89
C LEU A 14 -7.45 2.77 -9.10
N LEU A 15 -7.66 1.97 -8.05
CA LEU A 15 -7.51 0.52 -8.07
C LEU A 15 -8.87 -0.17 -8.11
N ASN A 16 -8.87 -1.43 -8.56
CA ASN A 16 -10.05 -2.29 -8.40
C ASN A 16 -10.25 -2.56 -6.89
N PRO A 17 -11.44 -2.30 -6.30
CA PRO A 17 -11.69 -2.59 -4.90
C PRO A 17 -11.49 -4.06 -4.52
N ASP A 18 -11.70 -5.00 -5.46
CA ASP A 18 -11.58 -6.44 -5.20
C ASP A 18 -10.16 -6.90 -4.87
N ILE A 19 -9.13 -6.07 -5.16
CA ILE A 19 -7.74 -6.35 -4.82
C ILE A 19 -7.27 -5.63 -3.56
N ILE A 20 -8.16 -4.92 -2.86
CA ILE A 20 -7.85 -4.17 -1.64
C ILE A 20 -8.45 -4.89 -0.45
N GLU A 21 -7.58 -5.26 0.49
CA GLU A 21 -7.95 -5.79 1.80
C GLU A 21 -7.58 -4.74 2.86
N ALA A 22 -8.54 -4.34 3.68
CA ALA A 22 -8.34 -3.33 4.72
C ALA A 22 -8.67 -3.90 6.10
N GLU A 23 -7.71 -3.79 7.01
CA GLU A 23 -7.84 -4.13 8.42
C GLU A 23 -7.48 -2.91 9.27
N SER A 24 -7.74 -2.98 10.58
CA SER A 24 -7.45 -1.85 11.48
C SER A 24 -5.95 -1.51 11.46
N GLY A 25 -5.61 -0.35 10.87
CA GLY A 25 -4.24 0.15 10.77
C GLY A 25 -3.39 -0.51 9.68
N GLN A 26 -3.95 -1.36 8.82
CA GLN A 26 -3.23 -2.00 7.71
C GLN A 26 -4.10 -2.10 6.45
N ILE A 27 -3.52 -1.83 5.28
CA ILE A 27 -4.16 -2.04 3.98
C ILE A 27 -3.21 -2.86 3.11
N THR A 28 -3.69 -3.98 2.60
CA THR A 28 -2.96 -4.86 1.69
C THR A 28 -3.57 -4.76 0.29
N ILE A 29 -2.73 -4.48 -0.71
CA ILE A 29 -3.10 -4.44 -2.11
C ILE A 29 -2.49 -5.66 -2.79
N HIS A 30 -3.34 -6.54 -3.32
CA HIS A 30 -2.98 -7.80 -3.96
C HIS A 30 -2.81 -7.59 -5.47
N ALA A 31 -1.65 -7.07 -5.90
CA ALA A 31 -1.34 -6.97 -7.33
C ALA A 31 -0.85 -8.31 -7.90
N THR A 32 -0.88 -8.46 -9.22
CA THR A 32 -0.59 -9.74 -9.89
C THR A 32 0.84 -10.24 -9.64
N ALA A 33 1.82 -9.35 -9.64
CA ALA A 33 3.24 -9.71 -9.50
C ALA A 33 3.72 -9.69 -8.05
N ASN A 34 3.11 -8.87 -7.20
CA ASN A 34 3.49 -8.73 -5.80
C ASN A 34 2.36 -8.08 -5.00
N LYS A 35 2.48 -8.08 -3.66
CA LYS A 35 1.60 -7.34 -2.77
C LYS A 35 2.27 -6.06 -2.28
N ALA A 36 1.45 -5.03 -2.05
CA ALA A 36 1.88 -3.81 -1.37
C ALA A 36 1.14 -3.70 -0.04
N VAL A 37 1.87 -3.59 1.06
CA VAL A 37 1.30 -3.45 2.41
C VAL A 37 1.52 -2.02 2.89
N TRP A 38 0.44 -1.36 3.28
CA TRP A 38 0.43 -0.03 3.89
C TRP A 38 0.08 -0.17 5.37
N VAL A 39 0.84 0.49 6.23
CA VAL A 39 0.65 0.46 7.69
C VAL A 39 0.50 1.89 8.20
N LEU A 40 -0.50 2.10 9.06
CA LEU A 40 -0.71 3.38 9.73
C LEU A 40 0.41 3.62 10.75
N THR A 41 1.16 4.70 10.56
CA THR A 41 2.28 5.11 11.40
C THR A 41 2.09 6.58 11.77
N GLY A 42 1.56 6.84 12.97
CA GLY A 42 1.10 8.17 13.35
C GLY A 42 -0.03 8.63 12.43
N ASP A 43 0.13 9.81 11.82
CA ASP A 43 -0.85 10.38 10.88
C ASP A 43 -0.58 10.03 9.41
N HIS A 44 0.34 9.11 9.13
CA HIS A 44 0.73 8.72 7.77
C HIS A 44 0.55 7.23 7.54
N TRP A 45 0.42 6.87 6.26
CA TRP A 45 0.43 5.49 5.84
C TRP A 45 1.73 5.19 5.11
N CYS A 46 2.46 4.19 5.59
CA CYS A 46 3.78 3.85 5.09
C CYS A 46 3.80 2.44 4.49
N THR A 47 4.57 2.28 3.41
CA THR A 47 4.80 1.00 2.74
C THR A 47 6.28 0.81 2.43
N ASP A 48 6.74 -0.43 2.47
CA ASP A 48 8.07 -0.87 2.04
C ASP A 48 8.08 -1.40 0.59
N ALA A 49 6.94 -1.37 -0.11
CA ALA A 49 6.80 -1.93 -1.46
C ALA A 49 7.89 -1.50 -2.46
N PRO A 50 8.39 -0.24 -2.50
CA PRO A 50 9.49 0.14 -3.38
C PRO A 50 10.80 -0.58 -3.09
N ASP A 51 11.09 -0.90 -1.83
CA ASP A 51 12.32 -1.59 -1.46
C ASP A 51 12.18 -3.10 -1.67
N GLN A 52 10.99 -3.66 -1.44
CA GLN A 52 10.64 -5.04 -1.81
C GLN A 52 10.77 -5.27 -3.33
N ASP A 53 10.27 -4.33 -4.14
CA ASP A 53 10.36 -4.37 -5.60
C ASP A 53 11.81 -4.26 -6.10
N LYS A 54 12.66 -3.45 -5.47
CA LYS A 54 14.11 -3.43 -5.76
C LYS A 54 14.77 -4.76 -5.43
N ALA A 55 14.47 -5.32 -4.25
CA ALA A 55 15.06 -6.58 -3.80
C ALA A 55 14.68 -7.75 -4.72
N ALA A 56 13.44 -7.79 -5.22
CA ALA A 56 12.97 -8.84 -6.13
C ALA A 56 13.59 -8.80 -7.54
N ARG A 57 14.25 -7.69 -7.92
CA ARG A 57 14.91 -7.54 -9.23
C ARG A 57 16.39 -7.94 -9.22
N LEU A 58 16.97 -8.24 -8.05
CA LEU A 58 18.37 -8.63 -7.86
C LEU A 58 18.50 -10.16 -7.84
#